data_AF-A0A3E2GZI2-F1
#
_entry.id   AF-A0A3E2GZI2-F1
#
_cell.length_a   1.000
_cell.length_b   1.000
_cell.length_c   1.000
_cell.angle_alpha   90.00
_cell.angle_beta   90.00
_cell.angle_gamma   90.00
#
_symmetry.space_group_name_H-M   'P 1'
#
loop_
_entity.id
_entity.type
_entity.pdbx_description
1 polymer ?
#
loop_
_entity_poly.entity_id
_entity_poly.type
_entity_poly.pdbx_seq_one_letter_code
_entity_poly.pdbx_strand_id
1 'polypeptide(L)' 'MSRTNSTMNDQLKEAIQWYLDNQNDFDDRATITATAHIFKLKVNTLRKAIQRQLTLIKKANKPSGRSPFLKPH' A
#
# COMPACT_ATOMS: atom_id res chain seq x y z
N MET A 1 -1.44 15.50 -25.48
CA MET A 1 -1.85 14.09 -25.30
C MET A 1 -1.05 13.49 -24.15
N SER A 2 -1.62 13.44 -22.95
CA SER A 2 -0.99 12.81 -21.77
C SER A 2 -1.75 11.54 -21.43
N ARG A 3 -1.63 10.50 -22.28
CA ARG A 3 -2.47 9.28 -22.19
C ARG A 3 -1.80 8.12 -21.46
N THR A 4 -0.52 8.22 -21.11
CA THR A 4 0.25 7.10 -20.53
C THR A 4 0.30 7.11 -19.00
N ASN A 5 0.20 8.28 -18.36
CA ASN A 5 0.38 8.41 -16.91
C ASN A 5 -0.84 7.95 -16.10
N SER A 6 -2.05 8.02 -16.67
CA SER A 6 -3.26 7.55 -15.96
C SER A 6 -3.28 6.02 -15.90
N THR A 7 -3.07 5.35 -17.04
CA THR A 7 -3.15 3.89 -17.15
C THR A 7 -2.22 3.16 -16.18
N MET A 8 -0.97 3.61 -16.05
CA MET A 8 -0.01 2.98 -15.14
C MET A 8 -0.38 3.19 -13.66
N ASN A 9 -0.96 4.33 -13.32
CA ASN A 9 -1.40 4.63 -11.97
C ASN A 9 -2.67 3.86 -11.61
N ASP A 10 -3.60 3.74 -12.55
CA ASP A 10 -4.85 3.00 -12.38
C ASP A 10 -4.55 1.49 -12.22
N GLN A 11 -3.66 0.95 -13.05
CA GLN A 11 -3.19 -0.43 -12.95
C GLN A 11 -2.44 -0.72 -11.64
N LEU A 12 -1.67 0.25 -11.12
CA LEU A 12 -1.02 0.14 -9.83
C LEU A 12 -2.04 0.13 -8.68
N LYS A 13 -3.09 0.96 -8.75
CA LYS A 13 -4.16 0.97 -7.75
C LYS A 13 -4.94 -0.33 -7.74
N GLU A 14 -5.31 -0.85 -8.91
CA GLU A 14 -5.99 -2.15 -9.04
C GLU A 14 -5.14 -3.28 -8.48
N ALA A 15 -3.84 -3.32 -8.78
CA ALA A 15 -2.94 -4.33 -8.25
C ALA A 15 -2.82 -4.29 -6.72
N ILE A 16 -2.79 -3.10 -6.13
CA ILE A 16 -2.78 -2.92 -4.67
C ILE A 16 -4.09 -3.39 -4.07
N GLN A 17 -5.23 -3.00 -4.65
CA GLN A 17 -6.55 -3.39 -4.15
C GLN A 17 -6.71 -4.91 -4.20
N TRP A 18 -6.39 -5.52 -5.34
CA TRP A 18 -6.41 -6.96 -5.50
C TRP A 18 -5.50 -7.65 -4.47
N TYR A 19 -4.30 -7.13 -4.21
CA TYR A 19 -3.40 -7.66 -3.19
C TYR A 19 -4.03 -7.61 -1.78
N LEU A 20 -4.64 -6.48 -1.41
CA LEU A 20 -5.27 -6.31 -0.10
C LEU A 20 -6.51 -7.20 0.09
N ASP A 21 -7.28 -7.44 -0.97
CA ASP A 21 -8.50 -8.25 -0.90
C ASP A 21 -8.22 -9.76 -0.87
N ASN A 22 -7.10 -10.20 -1.45
CA ASN A 22 -6.77 -11.63 -1.59
C ASN A 22 -5.76 -12.13 -0.54
N GLN A 23 -5.18 -11.26 0.27
CA GLN A 23 -4.18 -11.65 1.27
C GLN A 23 -4.63 -11.55 2.72
N ASN A 24 -4.27 -12.58 3.48
CA ASN A 24 -4.24 -12.54 4.94
C ASN A 24 -2.84 -12.23 5.52
N ASP A 25 -1.75 -12.44 4.76
CA ASP A 25 -0.37 -12.20 5.20
C ASP A 25 0.35 -11.17 4.30
N PHE A 26 0.41 -9.94 4.79
CA PHE A 26 0.88 -8.77 4.07
C PHE A 26 2.38 -8.75 3.71
N ASP A 27 3.19 -9.72 4.18
CA ASP A 27 4.62 -9.83 3.86
C ASP A 27 4.97 -11.03 2.96
N ASP A 28 3.98 -11.76 2.44
CA ASP A 28 4.27 -12.88 1.52
C ASP A 28 4.82 -12.39 0.17
N ARG A 29 6.13 -12.59 0.02
CA ARG A 29 6.89 -12.26 -1.19
C ARG A 29 6.41 -13.02 -2.43
N ALA A 30 5.89 -14.25 -2.27
CA ALA A 30 5.40 -15.05 -3.39
C ALA A 30 4.16 -14.39 -4.01
N THR A 31 3.21 -13.98 -3.17
CA THR A 31 2.02 -13.26 -3.62
C THR A 31 2.36 -11.92 -4.24
N ILE A 32 3.25 -11.10 -3.65
CA ILE A 32 3.68 -9.82 -4.27
C ILE A 32 4.24 -10.06 -5.67
N THR A 33 5.01 -11.14 -5.83
CA THR A 33 5.61 -11.51 -7.12
C THR A 33 4.54 -11.95 -8.12
N ALA A 34 3.59 -12.78 -7.70
CA ALA A 34 2.47 -13.24 -8.52
C ALA A 34 1.59 -12.06 -8.98
N THR A 35 1.18 -11.17 -8.05
CA THR A 35 0.39 -9.98 -8.37
C THR A 35 1.14 -9.06 -9.32
N ALA A 36 2.44 -8.83 -9.10
CA ALA A 36 3.24 -8.03 -10.04
C ALA A 36 3.24 -8.64 -11.44
N HIS A 37 3.32 -9.97 -11.55
CA HIS A 37 3.30 -10.67 -12.83
C HIS A 37 1.93 -10.57 -13.54
N ILE A 38 0.83 -10.76 -12.80
CA ILE A 38 -0.55 -10.64 -13.31
C ILE A 38 -0.79 -9.25 -13.90
N PHE A 39 -0.41 -8.21 -13.15
CA PHE A 39 -0.61 -6.83 -13.56
C PHE A 39 0.55 -6.28 -14.43
N LYS A 40 1.51 -7.10 -14.85
CA LYS A 40 2.69 -6.67 -15.64
C LYS A 40 3.42 -5.47 -15.02
N LEU A 41 3.50 -5.43 -13.68
CA LEU A 41 4.17 -4.40 -12.90
C LEU A 41 5.55 -4.89 -12.43
N LYS A 42 6.43 -3.94 -12.09
CA LYS A 42 7.68 -4.26 -11.38
C LYS A 42 7.37 -4.60 -9.93
N VAL A 43 7.86 -5.75 -9.46
CA VAL A 43 7.72 -6.22 -8.06
C VAL A 43 8.12 -5.14 -7.06
N ASN A 44 9.25 -4.44 -7.29
CA ASN A 44 9.73 -3.38 -6.40
C ASN A 44 8.77 -2.19 -6.31
N THR A 45 8.09 -1.85 -7.41
CA THR A 45 7.10 -0.77 -7.45
C THR A 45 5.87 -1.14 -6.65
N LEU A 46 5.35 -2.36 -6.87
CA LEU A 46 4.20 -2.87 -6.15
C LEU A 46 4.48 -2.98 -4.65
N ARG A 47 5.62 -3.56 -4.27
CA ARG A 47 6.07 -3.68 -2.86
C ARG A 47 6.14 -2.32 -2.17
N LYS A 48 6.78 -1.31 -2.79
CA LYS A 48 6.86 0.04 -2.23
C LYS A 48 5.49 0.69 -2.07
N ALA A 49 4.59 0.47 -3.03
CA ALA A 49 3.25 1.05 -2.99
C ALA A 49 2.39 0.41 -1.89
N ILE A 50 2.43 -0.92 -1.74
CA ILE A 50 1.79 -1.65 -0.63
C ILE A 50 2.34 -1.17 0.72
N GLN A 51 3.66 -1.10 0.88
CA GLN A 51 4.28 -0.61 2.13
C GLN A 51 3.84 0.81 2.48
N ARG A 52 3.75 1.70 1.50
CA ARG A 52 3.24 3.06 1.70
C ARG A 52 1.78 3.07 2.17
N GLN A 53 0.92 2.27 1.53
CA GLN A 53 -0.49 2.13 1.91
C GLN A 53 -0.64 1.58 3.33
N LEU A 54 0.07 0.50 3.66
CA LEU A 54 0.07 -0.08 5.02
C LEU A 54 0.58 0.92 6.07
N THR A 55 1.60 1.71 5.74
CA THR A 55 2.10 2.77 6.63
C THR A 55 1.07 3.87 6.85
N LEU A 56 0.33 4.24 5.79
CA LEU A 56 -0.75 5.22 5.87
C LEU A 56 -1.89 4.69 6.76
N ILE A 57 -2.31 3.44 6.58
CA ILE A 57 -3.35 2.78 7.38
C ILE A 57 -2.94 2.71 8.85
N LYS A 58 -1.69 2.31 9.15
CA LYS A 58 -1.16 2.29 10.52
C LYS A 58 -1.11 3.67 11.17
N LYS A 59 -0.84 4.73 10.39
CA LYS A 59 -0.87 6.11 10.88
C LYS A 59 -2.29 6.61 11.11
N ALA A 60 -3.24 6.25 10.26
CA ALA A 60 -4.66 6.61 10.40
C ALA A 60 -5.30 5.93 11.62
N ASN A 61 -4.92 4.69 11.90
CA ASN A 61 -5.40 3.93 13.05
C ASN A 61 -4.67 4.24 14.36
N LYS A 62 -3.66 5.12 14.33
CA LYS A 62 -3.06 5.61 15.57
C LYS A 62 -4.08 6.57 16.18
N PRO A 63 -4.67 6.29 17.36
CA PRO A 63 -5.41 7.32 18.05
C PRO A 63 -4.44 8.48 18.21
N SER A 64 -4.83 9.66 17.74
CA SER A 64 -4.19 10.93 18.10
C SER A 64 -4.46 11.20 19.59
N GLY A 65 -4.07 10.25 20.44
CA GLY A 65 -3.98 10.42 21.87
C GLY A 65 -2.82 11.37 22.08
N ARG A 66 -3.15 12.65 22.17
CA ARG A 66 -2.36 13.61 22.94
C ARG A 66 -1.99 12.89 24.23
N SER A 67 -0.71 12.58 24.40
CA SER A 67 -0.22 11.95 25.61
C SER A 67 -0.72 12.78 26.80
N PRO A 68 -1.48 12.22 27.76
CA PRO A 68 -1.99 12.99 28.89
C PRO A 68 -0.88 13.35 29.90
N PHE A 69 0.39 13.09 29.57
CA PHE A 69 1.54 13.26 30.45
C PHE A 69 2.13 14.67 30.51
N LEU A 70 1.53 15.66 29.85
CA LEU A 70 1.89 17.06 30.08
C LEU A 70 0.90 17.66 31.07
N LYS A 71 1.17 17.45 32.37
CA LYS A 71 0.63 18.33 33.42
C LYS A 71 1.20 19.73 33.17
N PRO A 72 0.37 20.80 33.12
CA PRO A 72 0.90 22.15 33.14
C PRO A 72 1.57 22.36 34.51
N HIS A 73 2.81 22.86 34.47
CA HIS A 73 3.52 23.35 35.65
C HIS A 73 3.21 24.83 35.85
#